data_AF-A0A178M127-F1
#
_entry.id   AF-A0A178M127-F1
#
_cell.length_a   1.000
_cell.length_b   1.000
_cell.length_c   1.000
_cell.angle_alpha   90.00
_cell.angle_beta   90.00
_cell.angle_gamma   90.00
#
_symmetry.space_group_name_H-M   'P 1'
#
loop_
_entity.id
_entity.type
_entity.pdbx_description
1 polymer ?
#
loop_
_entity_poly.entity_id
_entity_poly.type
_entity_poly.pdbx_seq_one_letter_code
_entity_poly.pdbx_strand_id
1 'polypeptide(L)'
;MIAEIELENFVHPSQKFLSGAWIISPKTPQFYQYRYAVFVLPELYHDDQEITQAVANWNKNRGFQAIATFLNESGIGVIVAGAIGSPENIDQLSWQNYLYANEQLTPSDHLFARWPERGRSARGNIWHEDIKNRFSHASEAQLTALTLRQAFYYSYLKQHLHKSLADPYDVDLFIAGFRGTVLPVEVKEKSPTERGDFGLDAGRILMMLRLCLATQSNGMYVIRQVHADEQRSFVGWRYTLLSDIVMGCSWNLQAGGRGMLGGMTQTVMLSGELFKPFHPDLLTEDWLQRYGNLTNSVRELAGVFAKQLSAFLP
;
A
#
# COMPACT_ATOMS: atom_id res chain seq x y z
N MET A 1 3.30 -9.35 -0.14
CA MET A 1 2.33 -10.14 -0.92
C MET A 1 1.82 -11.37 -0.18
N ILE A 2 2.64 -12.36 0.20
CA ILE A 2 2.09 -13.53 0.92
C ILE A 2 1.49 -13.15 2.29
N ALA A 3 2.16 -12.28 3.04
CA ALA A 3 1.60 -11.75 4.28
C ALA A 3 0.32 -10.92 4.06
N GLU A 4 0.13 -10.30 2.90
CA GLU A 4 -1.13 -9.61 2.56
C GLU A 4 -2.26 -10.63 2.36
N ILE A 5 -2.01 -11.67 1.55
CA ILE A 5 -2.96 -12.77 1.30
C ILE A 5 -3.37 -13.45 2.62
N GLU A 6 -2.39 -13.81 3.44
CA GLU A 6 -2.67 -14.48 4.71
C GLU A 6 -3.39 -13.56 5.70
N LEU A 7 -3.13 -12.25 5.67
CA LEU A 7 -3.87 -11.30 6.47
C LEU A 7 -5.32 -11.19 6.02
N GLU A 8 -5.58 -11.08 4.71
CA GLU A 8 -6.93 -11.07 4.14
C GLU A 8 -7.73 -12.31 4.57
N ASN A 9 -7.11 -13.49 4.52
CA ASN A 9 -7.71 -14.72 5.00
C ASN A 9 -7.96 -14.69 6.52
N PHE A 10 -7.06 -14.09 7.28
CA PHE A 10 -7.16 -13.98 8.75
C PHE A 10 -8.27 -13.01 9.20
N VAL A 11 -8.54 -11.94 8.44
CA VAL A 11 -9.51 -10.88 8.79
C VAL A 11 -10.89 -11.03 8.11
N HIS A 12 -11.15 -12.20 7.52
CA HIS A 12 -12.35 -12.58 6.77
C HIS A 12 -13.69 -11.98 7.25
N PRO A 13 -14.67 -11.78 6.34
CA PRO A 13 -14.78 -10.61 5.48
C PRO A 13 -15.29 -9.40 6.28
N SER A 14 -14.42 -8.79 7.09
CA SER A 14 -14.72 -7.45 7.61
C SER A 14 -14.79 -6.48 6.42
N GLN A 15 -15.98 -5.91 6.16
CA GLN A 15 -16.20 -4.92 5.08
C GLN A 15 -15.33 -3.65 5.20
N LYS A 16 -14.53 -3.55 6.26
CA LYS A 16 -13.64 -2.41 6.52
C LYS A 16 -12.31 -2.54 5.79
N PHE A 17 -11.89 -3.73 5.39
CA PHE A 17 -10.63 -3.92 4.67
C PHE A 17 -10.84 -3.72 3.18
N LEU A 18 -10.08 -2.81 2.60
CA LEU A 18 -9.99 -2.63 1.16
C LEU A 18 -8.54 -2.81 0.73
N SER A 19 -8.34 -3.50 -0.40
CA SER A 19 -7.02 -3.68 -0.98
C SER A 19 -6.36 -2.34 -1.24
N GLY A 20 -5.05 -2.28 -1.06
CA GLY A 20 -4.29 -1.06 -1.22
C GLY A 20 -4.06 -0.67 -2.68
N ALA A 21 -3.21 0.33 -2.87
CA ALA A 21 -3.01 1.01 -4.14
C ALA A 21 -1.54 1.34 -4.38
N TRP A 22 -1.18 1.50 -5.64
CA TRP A 22 0.10 2.11 -6.01
C TRP A 22 0.02 3.63 -5.86
N ILE A 23 0.79 4.21 -4.95
CA ILE A 23 1.08 5.63 -4.90
C ILE A 23 2.23 5.91 -5.86
N ILE A 24 1.94 6.66 -6.93
CA ILE A 24 2.91 6.98 -7.98
C ILE A 24 2.88 8.46 -8.31
N SER A 25 4.02 8.97 -8.79
CA SER A 25 4.14 10.31 -9.35
C SER A 25 4.82 10.26 -10.71
N PRO A 26 4.44 11.13 -11.67
CA PRO A 26 5.29 11.38 -12.82
C PRO A 26 6.66 11.89 -12.35
N LYS A 27 7.74 11.44 -13.01
CA LYS A 27 9.10 11.88 -12.71
C LYS A 27 9.39 13.25 -13.34
N THR A 28 8.88 14.30 -12.72
CA THR A 28 9.11 15.71 -13.09
C THR A 28 9.82 16.44 -11.94
N PRO A 29 10.41 17.63 -12.16
CA PRO A 29 10.96 18.44 -11.06
C PRO A 29 9.91 18.79 -9.98
N GLN A 30 8.62 18.76 -10.34
CA GLN A 30 7.47 18.99 -9.46
C GLN A 30 6.78 17.70 -9.01
N PHE A 31 7.47 16.54 -9.02
CA PHE A 31 6.87 15.25 -8.64
C PHE A 31 6.25 15.26 -7.24
N TYR A 32 6.76 16.10 -6.33
CA TYR A 32 6.22 16.23 -4.98
C TYR A 32 4.81 16.87 -4.94
N GLN A 33 4.39 17.56 -6.01
CA GLN A 33 3.10 18.25 -6.13
C GLN A 33 1.98 17.35 -6.66
N TYR A 34 2.33 16.32 -7.46
CA TYR A 34 1.34 15.51 -8.17
C TYR A 34 1.54 14.04 -7.86
N ARG A 35 0.69 13.48 -7.01
CA ARG A 35 0.68 12.04 -6.70
C ARG A 35 -0.68 11.46 -6.99
N TYR A 36 -0.67 10.20 -7.40
CA TYR A 36 -1.88 9.45 -7.65
C TYR A 36 -1.82 8.11 -6.93
N ALA A 37 -2.90 7.76 -6.27
CA ALA A 37 -3.17 6.41 -5.82
C ALA A 37 -3.90 5.67 -6.94
N VAL A 38 -3.30 4.60 -7.43
CA VAL A 38 -3.89 3.74 -8.46
C VAL A 38 -4.36 2.44 -7.83
N PHE A 39 -5.68 2.29 -7.77
CA PHE A 39 -6.35 1.06 -7.41
C PHE A 39 -6.52 0.22 -8.67
N VAL A 40 -6.11 -1.04 -8.61
CA VAL A 40 -6.31 -2.00 -9.69
C VAL A 40 -7.47 -2.89 -9.30
N LEU A 41 -8.49 -2.97 -10.15
CA LEU A 41 -9.62 -3.86 -9.94
C LEU A 41 -9.12 -5.32 -9.87
N PRO A 42 -9.68 -6.15 -8.97
CA PRO A 42 -9.10 -7.46 -8.63
C PRO A 42 -9.42 -8.54 -9.68
N GLU A 43 -10.30 -8.25 -10.63
CA GLU A 43 -10.83 -9.20 -11.61
C GLU A 43 -10.37 -8.84 -13.02
N LEU A 44 -10.27 -9.87 -13.86
CA LEU A 44 -10.05 -9.73 -15.29
C LEU A 44 -11.42 -9.73 -15.97
N TYR A 45 -11.69 -8.70 -16.77
CA TYR A 45 -12.98 -8.51 -17.43
C TYR A 45 -12.97 -9.00 -18.87
N HIS A 46 -14.12 -9.43 -19.38
CA HIS A 46 -14.26 -9.88 -20.76
C HIS A 46 -14.50 -8.74 -21.74
N ASP A 47 -15.20 -7.70 -21.30
CA ASP A 47 -15.56 -6.57 -22.15
C ASP A 47 -15.71 -5.25 -21.37
N ASP A 48 -15.99 -4.18 -22.13
CA ASP A 48 -16.18 -2.82 -21.62
C ASP A 48 -17.42 -2.69 -20.71
N GLN A 49 -18.42 -3.56 -20.86
CA GLN A 49 -19.65 -3.50 -20.07
C GLN A 49 -19.42 -4.05 -18.67
N GLU A 50 -18.72 -5.17 -18.54
CA GLU A 50 -18.39 -5.79 -17.25
C GLU A 50 -17.54 -4.84 -16.38
N ILE A 51 -16.48 -4.25 -16.95
CA ILE A 51 -15.63 -3.30 -16.23
C ILE A 51 -16.41 -2.04 -15.83
N THR A 52 -17.30 -1.53 -16.70
CA THR A 52 -18.15 -0.37 -16.39
C THR A 52 -19.06 -0.68 -15.21
N GLN A 53 -19.62 -1.90 -15.15
CA GLN A 53 -20.46 -2.34 -14.04
C GLN A 53 -19.66 -2.48 -12.73
N ALA A 54 -18.43 -3.01 -12.80
CA ALA A 54 -17.54 -3.09 -11.65
C ALA A 54 -17.17 -1.70 -11.10
N VAL A 55 -16.84 -0.76 -11.98
CA VAL A 55 -16.57 0.65 -11.61
C VAL A 55 -17.80 1.32 -11.00
N ALA A 56 -18.99 1.08 -11.56
CA ALA A 56 -20.24 1.59 -10.99
C ALA A 56 -20.51 1.04 -9.59
N ASN A 57 -20.11 -0.20 -9.31
CA ASN A 57 -20.19 -0.80 -7.98
C ASN A 57 -19.19 -0.16 -7.01
N TRP A 58 -17.96 0.12 -7.47
CA TRP A 58 -16.96 0.86 -6.70
C TRP A 58 -17.41 2.28 -6.35
N ASN A 59 -18.05 3.00 -7.28
CA ASN A 59 -18.66 4.30 -7.01
C ASN A 59 -19.69 4.26 -5.87
N LYS A 60 -20.37 3.13 -5.68
CA LYS A 60 -21.36 2.94 -4.60
C LYS A 60 -20.75 2.40 -3.31
N ASN A 61 -19.48 1.97 -3.35
CA ASN A 61 -18.80 1.39 -2.19
C ASN A 61 -18.39 2.51 -1.22
N ARG A 62 -19.01 2.53 -0.03
CA ARG A 62 -18.74 3.55 1.01
C ARG A 62 -17.30 3.53 1.52
N GLY A 63 -16.68 2.35 1.63
CA GLY A 63 -15.30 2.21 2.06
C GLY A 63 -14.34 2.84 1.05
N PHE A 64 -14.56 2.56 -0.25
CA PHE A 64 -13.79 3.19 -1.32
C PHE A 64 -13.99 4.70 -1.34
N GLN A 65 -15.24 5.19 -1.24
CA GLN A 65 -15.55 6.61 -1.20
C GLN A 65 -14.84 7.33 -0.04
N ALA A 66 -14.83 6.73 1.16
CA ALA A 66 -14.09 7.25 2.31
C ALA A 66 -12.58 7.32 2.04
N ILE A 67 -12.00 6.26 1.46
CA ILE A 67 -10.57 6.23 1.10
C ILE A 67 -10.25 7.28 0.03
N ALA A 68 -11.11 7.44 -0.97
CA ALA A 68 -10.89 8.37 -2.05
C ALA A 68 -10.95 9.83 -1.57
N THR A 69 -11.89 10.14 -0.66
CA THR A 69 -11.92 11.43 0.05
C THR A 69 -10.67 11.64 0.89
N PHE A 70 -10.27 10.65 1.71
CA PHE A 70 -9.04 10.70 2.49
C PHE A 70 -7.80 10.99 1.62
N LEU A 71 -7.68 10.32 0.47
CA LEU A 71 -6.54 10.53 -0.45
C LEU A 71 -6.57 11.92 -1.09
N ASN A 72 -7.75 12.38 -1.54
CA ASN A 72 -7.91 13.72 -2.11
C ASN A 72 -7.58 14.82 -1.09
N GLU A 73 -8.03 14.69 0.16
CA GLU A 73 -7.69 15.61 1.26
C GLU A 73 -6.18 15.61 1.56
N SER A 74 -5.51 14.48 1.34
CA SER A 74 -4.06 14.35 1.39
C SER A 74 -3.33 14.85 0.14
N GLY A 75 -4.04 15.46 -0.82
CA GLY A 75 -3.47 15.98 -2.06
C GLY A 75 -3.03 14.89 -3.04
N ILE A 76 -3.64 13.71 -2.96
CA ILE A 76 -3.34 12.55 -3.80
C ILE A 76 -4.57 12.26 -4.66
N GLY A 77 -4.42 12.39 -5.98
CA GLY A 77 -5.47 12.04 -6.92
C GLY A 77 -5.75 10.54 -6.92
N VAL A 78 -6.97 10.14 -7.25
CA VAL A 78 -7.37 8.73 -7.22
C VAL A 78 -7.69 8.24 -8.62
N ILE A 79 -7.08 7.11 -8.99
CA ILE A 79 -7.26 6.43 -10.26
C ILE A 79 -7.72 5.00 -9.97
N VAL A 80 -8.70 4.53 -10.72
CA VAL A 80 -9.07 3.11 -10.76
C VAL A 80 -8.75 2.58 -12.14
N ALA A 81 -8.05 1.45 -12.21
CA ALA A 81 -7.69 0.77 -13.45
C ALA A 81 -8.27 -0.64 -13.46
N GLY A 82 -8.82 -1.08 -14.59
CA GLY A 82 -9.24 -2.46 -14.80
C GLY A 82 -8.72 -3.00 -16.12
N ALA A 83 -8.51 -4.31 -16.16
CA ALA A 83 -7.95 -5.02 -17.29
C ALA A 83 -9.04 -5.82 -18.03
N ILE A 84 -9.00 -5.78 -19.35
CA ILE A 84 -9.83 -6.59 -20.24
C ILE A 84 -8.91 -7.55 -21.00
N GLY A 85 -9.27 -8.84 -21.03
CA GLY A 85 -8.52 -9.82 -21.80
C GLY A 85 -8.68 -11.26 -21.32
N SER A 86 -7.65 -12.08 -21.57
CA SER A 86 -7.59 -13.50 -21.18
C SER A 86 -6.40 -13.74 -20.22
N PRO A 87 -6.54 -14.64 -19.22
CA PRO A 87 -5.45 -15.02 -18.33
C PRO A 87 -4.25 -15.63 -19.07
N GLU A 88 -4.47 -16.17 -20.27
CA GLU A 88 -3.44 -16.78 -21.11
C GLU A 88 -2.46 -15.75 -21.71
N ASN A 89 -2.88 -14.48 -21.80
CA ASN A 89 -2.14 -13.41 -22.49
C ASN A 89 -2.05 -12.14 -21.63
N ILE A 90 -1.52 -12.27 -20.41
CA ILE A 90 -1.38 -11.16 -19.44
C ILE A 90 -0.57 -9.96 -20.01
N ASP A 91 0.37 -10.21 -20.93
CA ASP A 91 1.16 -9.14 -21.54
C ASP A 91 0.40 -8.36 -22.63
N GLN A 92 -0.79 -8.81 -23.02
CA GLN A 92 -1.64 -8.19 -24.06
C GLN A 92 -2.96 -7.65 -23.51
N LEU A 93 -3.06 -7.48 -22.19
CA LEU A 93 -4.26 -6.93 -21.56
C LEU A 93 -4.53 -5.50 -22.05
N SER A 94 -5.80 -5.22 -22.36
CA SER A 94 -6.29 -3.87 -22.57
C SER A 94 -6.64 -3.24 -21.22
N TRP A 95 -6.25 -1.99 -21.00
CA TRP A 95 -6.45 -1.30 -19.72
C TRP A 95 -7.36 -0.10 -19.89
N GLN A 96 -8.41 -0.04 -19.07
CA GLN A 96 -9.22 1.16 -18.92
C GLN A 96 -8.89 1.85 -17.60
N ASN A 97 -8.76 3.18 -17.66
CA ASN A 97 -8.43 4.01 -16.51
C ASN A 97 -9.57 4.98 -16.23
N TYR A 98 -9.86 5.16 -14.95
CA TYR A 98 -10.92 6.01 -14.45
C TYR A 98 -10.33 6.99 -13.45
N LEU A 99 -10.58 8.28 -13.65
CA LEU A 99 -10.21 9.32 -12.70
C LEU A 99 -11.38 9.52 -11.72
N TYR A 100 -11.08 9.55 -10.43
CA TYR A 100 -12.05 9.92 -9.42
C TYR A 100 -12.06 11.44 -9.23
N ALA A 101 -13.19 12.07 -9.52
CA ALA A 101 -13.42 13.50 -9.31
C ALA A 101 -14.90 13.73 -9.02
N ASN A 102 -15.21 14.71 -8.15
CA ASN A 102 -16.59 15.04 -7.77
C ASN A 102 -17.40 13.80 -7.33
N GLU A 103 -16.78 12.95 -6.50
CA GLU A 103 -17.37 11.71 -5.97
C GLU A 103 -17.70 10.64 -7.01
N GLN A 104 -17.18 10.76 -8.24
CA GLN A 104 -17.45 9.85 -9.34
C GLN A 104 -16.18 9.42 -10.07
N LEU A 105 -16.12 8.13 -10.41
CA LEU A 105 -15.15 7.59 -11.36
C LEU A 105 -15.61 7.87 -12.79
N THR A 106 -14.79 8.60 -13.55
CA THR A 106 -15.04 8.92 -14.96
C THR A 106 -13.93 8.34 -15.84
N PRO A 107 -14.26 7.66 -16.96
CA PRO A 107 -13.26 7.15 -17.90
C PRO A 107 -12.26 8.23 -18.36
N SER A 108 -11.00 7.86 -18.53
CA SER A 108 -9.95 8.78 -18.99
C SER A 108 -8.87 8.09 -19.83
N ASP A 109 -8.96 8.26 -21.15
CA ASP A 109 -8.03 7.65 -22.12
C ASP A 109 -6.67 8.38 -22.18
N HIS A 110 -6.58 9.60 -21.65
CA HIS A 110 -5.41 10.47 -21.76
C HIS A 110 -4.72 10.72 -20.43
N LEU A 111 -5.08 9.95 -19.40
CA LEU A 111 -4.67 10.21 -18.03
C LEU A 111 -3.12 10.27 -17.87
N PHE A 112 -2.42 9.36 -18.55
CA PHE A 112 -0.95 9.30 -18.53
C PHE A 112 -0.29 10.01 -19.72
N ALA A 113 -1.06 10.58 -20.66
CA ALA A 113 -0.51 11.16 -21.89
C ALA A 113 0.47 12.30 -21.62
N ARG A 114 0.24 13.08 -20.55
CA ARG A 114 1.09 14.20 -20.15
C ARG A 114 2.31 13.79 -19.32
N TRP A 115 2.44 12.51 -18.98
CA TRP A 115 3.52 12.03 -18.12
C TRP A 115 4.77 11.74 -18.95
N PRO A 116 5.97 12.07 -18.45
CA PRO A 116 7.20 11.94 -19.20
C PRO A 116 7.52 10.48 -19.56
N GLU A 117 7.91 10.28 -20.81
CA GLU A 117 8.25 8.97 -21.39
C GLU A 117 9.76 8.78 -21.39
N ARG A 118 10.28 8.12 -20.35
CA ARG A 118 11.69 7.68 -20.23
C ARG A 118 11.84 6.45 -19.32
N GLY A 119 10.77 5.67 -19.17
CA GLY A 119 10.77 4.48 -18.32
C GLY A 119 11.74 3.43 -18.87
N ARG A 120 12.60 2.88 -17.99
CA ARG A 120 13.36 1.67 -18.32
C ARG A 120 12.52 0.45 -17.96
N SER A 121 12.54 -0.56 -18.82
CA SER A 121 11.97 -1.88 -18.54
C SER A 121 12.68 -2.49 -17.33
N ALA A 122 11.93 -2.89 -16.31
CA ALA A 122 12.46 -3.71 -15.23
C ALA A 122 12.42 -5.18 -15.69
N ARG A 123 13.51 -5.92 -15.49
CA ARG A 123 13.51 -7.39 -15.60
C ARG A 123 13.26 -7.96 -14.21
N GLY A 124 12.26 -8.83 -14.09
CA GLY A 124 12.02 -9.60 -12.88
C GLY A 124 13.14 -10.61 -12.63
N ASN A 125 13.33 -10.97 -11.36
CA ASN A 125 14.20 -12.10 -10.99
C ASN A 125 13.41 -13.42 -11.08
N ILE A 126 14.12 -14.53 -11.20
CA ILE A 126 13.54 -15.87 -11.12
C ILE A 126 13.02 -16.08 -9.70
N TRP A 127 11.80 -16.62 -9.58
CA TRP A 127 11.18 -16.92 -8.29
C TRP A 127 11.86 -18.13 -7.64
N HIS A 128 12.14 -18.04 -6.35
CA HIS A 128 12.59 -19.19 -5.55
C HIS A 128 11.44 -20.19 -5.33
N GLU A 129 11.76 -21.49 -5.23
CA GLU A 129 10.77 -22.57 -5.10
C GLU A 129 9.95 -22.50 -3.81
N ASP A 130 10.54 -22.03 -2.71
CA ASP A 130 9.83 -21.79 -1.44
C ASP A 130 8.70 -20.76 -1.62
N ILE A 131 8.94 -19.70 -2.41
CA ILE A 131 7.94 -18.69 -2.69
C ILE A 131 6.79 -19.31 -3.51
N LYS A 132 7.10 -20.11 -4.54
CA LYS A 132 6.07 -20.81 -5.34
C LYS A 132 5.19 -21.71 -4.46
N ASN A 133 5.80 -22.47 -3.56
CA ASN A 133 5.09 -23.35 -2.62
C ASN A 133 4.19 -22.59 -1.65
N ARG A 134 4.52 -21.34 -1.30
CA ARG A 134 3.65 -20.53 -0.44
C ARG A 134 2.45 -19.97 -1.22
N PHE A 135 2.64 -19.62 -2.48
CA PHE A 135 1.54 -19.18 -3.35
C PHE A 135 0.58 -20.31 -3.77
N SER A 136 0.96 -21.59 -3.65
CA SER A 136 0.05 -22.71 -3.94
C SER A 136 -1.16 -22.78 -3.00
N HIS A 137 -1.12 -22.07 -1.86
CA HIS A 137 -2.22 -21.97 -0.90
C HIS A 137 -3.12 -20.75 -1.16
N ALA A 138 -2.75 -19.87 -2.09
CA ALA A 138 -3.58 -18.72 -2.46
C ALA A 138 -4.69 -19.14 -3.41
N SER A 139 -5.87 -18.53 -3.26
CA SER A 139 -6.98 -18.77 -4.21
C SER A 139 -6.69 -18.16 -5.57
N GLU A 140 -7.34 -18.67 -6.61
CA GLU A 140 -7.24 -18.13 -7.97
C GLU A 140 -7.60 -16.64 -8.01
N ALA A 141 -8.62 -16.21 -7.25
CA ALA A 141 -9.01 -14.81 -7.13
C ALA A 141 -7.89 -13.93 -6.54
N GLN A 142 -7.22 -14.41 -5.48
CA GLN A 142 -6.10 -13.71 -4.86
C GLN A 142 -4.89 -13.61 -5.80
N LEU A 143 -4.57 -14.71 -6.50
CA LEU A 143 -3.50 -14.73 -7.49
C LEU A 143 -3.79 -13.81 -8.66
N THR A 144 -5.03 -13.78 -9.14
CA THR A 144 -5.48 -12.89 -10.21
C THR A 144 -5.32 -11.43 -9.80
N ALA A 145 -5.84 -11.04 -8.63
CA ALA A 145 -5.76 -9.67 -8.13
C ALA A 145 -4.31 -9.19 -8.00
N LEU A 146 -3.43 -10.02 -7.42
CA LEU A 146 -1.99 -9.71 -7.32
C LEU A 146 -1.32 -9.60 -8.68
N THR A 147 -1.62 -10.54 -9.59
CA THR A 147 -1.05 -10.56 -10.94
C THR A 147 -1.44 -9.31 -11.71
N LEU A 148 -2.71 -8.91 -11.67
CA LEU A 148 -3.18 -7.68 -12.29
C LEU A 148 -2.52 -6.44 -11.70
N ARG A 149 -2.39 -6.36 -10.36
CA ARG A 149 -1.71 -5.23 -9.69
C ARG A 149 -0.24 -5.09 -10.13
N GLN A 150 0.44 -6.22 -10.33
CA GLN A 150 1.83 -6.24 -10.83
C GLN A 150 1.90 -5.92 -12.33
N ALA A 151 1.02 -6.52 -13.14
CA ALA A 151 0.95 -6.31 -14.59
C ALA A 151 0.64 -4.84 -14.92
N PHE A 152 -0.23 -4.18 -14.15
CA PHE A 152 -0.52 -2.76 -14.31
C PHE A 152 0.76 -1.91 -14.19
N TYR A 153 1.53 -2.12 -13.12
CA TYR A 153 2.71 -1.30 -12.88
C TYR A 153 3.87 -1.67 -13.80
N TYR A 154 4.22 -2.95 -13.91
CA TYR A 154 5.41 -3.39 -14.64
C TYR A 154 5.17 -3.52 -16.15
N SER A 155 4.07 -4.13 -16.58
CA SER A 155 3.79 -4.34 -18.00
C SER A 155 3.15 -3.08 -18.61
N TYR A 156 2.02 -2.62 -18.06
CA TYR A 156 1.29 -1.50 -18.67
C TYR A 156 2.00 -0.14 -18.52
N LEU A 157 2.25 0.34 -17.29
CA LEU A 157 2.85 1.65 -17.10
C LEU A 157 4.31 1.73 -17.57
N LYS A 158 5.13 0.73 -17.23
CA LYS A 158 6.59 0.80 -17.44
C LYS A 158 7.04 0.26 -18.80
N GLN A 159 6.45 -0.85 -19.27
CA GLN A 159 6.86 -1.46 -20.55
C GLN A 159 6.03 -0.97 -21.73
N HIS A 160 4.71 -0.87 -21.61
CA HIS A 160 3.84 -0.47 -22.72
C HIS A 160 3.80 1.06 -22.88
N LEU A 161 3.50 1.79 -21.81
CA LEU A 161 3.39 3.25 -21.83
C LEU A 161 4.72 3.98 -21.59
N HIS A 162 5.80 3.24 -21.26
CA HIS A 162 7.14 3.78 -20.99
C HIS A 162 7.18 4.95 -19.99
N LYS A 163 6.27 5.00 -19.02
CA LYS A 163 6.16 6.13 -18.10
C LYS A 163 7.29 6.14 -17.08
N SER A 164 7.90 7.31 -16.94
CA SER A 164 8.93 7.56 -15.95
C SER A 164 8.26 7.98 -14.64
N LEU A 165 8.39 7.14 -13.62
CA LEU A 165 7.76 7.32 -12.33
C LEU A 165 8.80 7.69 -11.27
N ALA A 166 8.43 8.58 -10.36
CA ALA A 166 9.18 8.92 -9.17
C ALA A 166 8.47 8.33 -7.94
N ASP A 167 9.28 7.90 -6.97
CA ASP A 167 8.84 7.52 -5.63
C ASP A 167 7.64 6.54 -5.59
N PRO A 168 7.69 5.42 -6.35
CA PRO A 168 6.62 4.45 -6.32
C PRO A 168 6.54 3.80 -4.94
N TYR A 169 5.34 3.77 -4.38
CA TYR A 169 5.06 3.18 -3.08
C TYR A 169 3.74 2.41 -3.18
N ASP A 170 3.74 1.13 -2.85
CA ASP A 170 2.52 0.36 -2.63
C ASP A 170 1.98 0.64 -1.23
N VAL A 171 0.71 1.03 -1.06
CA VAL A 171 0.01 0.84 0.21
C VAL A 171 -0.51 -0.59 0.18
N ASP A 172 -0.31 -1.37 1.24
CA ASP A 172 -0.70 -2.78 1.24
C ASP A 172 -2.24 -2.91 1.35
N LEU A 173 -2.84 -2.27 2.37
CA LEU A 173 -4.30 -2.21 2.55
C LEU A 173 -4.75 -0.87 3.14
N PHE A 174 -6.06 -0.62 3.09
CA PHE A 174 -6.74 0.40 3.88
C PHE A 174 -7.78 -0.23 4.80
N ILE A 175 -7.94 0.33 5.99
CA ILE A 175 -9.08 0.08 6.87
C ILE A 175 -9.98 1.31 6.84
N ALA A 176 -11.24 1.16 6.44
CA ALA A 176 -12.25 2.21 6.45
C ALA A 176 -13.36 1.89 7.46
N GLY A 177 -13.49 2.73 8.49
CA GLY A 177 -14.58 2.70 9.45
C GLY A 177 -15.85 3.34 8.90
N PHE A 178 -17.00 2.92 9.41
CA PHE A 178 -18.30 3.47 8.99
C PHE A 178 -18.49 4.93 9.40
N ARG A 179 -17.73 5.39 10.41
CA ARG A 179 -17.74 6.79 10.89
C ARG A 179 -16.68 7.68 10.22
N GLY A 180 -16.13 7.26 9.08
CA GLY A 180 -15.24 8.08 8.24
C GLY A 180 -13.75 7.99 8.58
N THR A 181 -13.36 7.19 9.58
CA THR A 181 -11.94 6.94 9.87
C THR A 181 -11.32 6.08 8.77
N VAL A 182 -10.19 6.49 8.21
CA VAL A 182 -9.41 5.72 7.25
C VAL A 182 -8.00 5.51 7.77
N LEU A 183 -7.50 4.28 7.74
CA LEU A 183 -6.14 3.93 8.14
C LEU A 183 -5.41 3.26 6.98
N PRO A 184 -4.32 3.84 6.45
CA PRO A 184 -3.39 3.08 5.64
C PRO A 184 -2.70 2.01 6.50
N VAL A 185 -2.61 0.81 5.95
CA VAL A 185 -2.02 -0.36 6.60
C VAL A 185 -0.82 -0.84 5.80
N GLU A 186 0.25 -1.10 6.52
CA GLU A 186 1.47 -1.70 6.03
C GLU A 186 1.62 -3.12 6.61
N VAL A 187 1.81 -4.12 5.75
CA VAL A 187 1.90 -5.52 6.13
C VAL A 187 3.28 -6.06 5.82
N LYS A 188 3.92 -6.65 6.83
CA LYS A 188 5.25 -7.23 6.70
C LYS A 188 5.36 -8.57 7.38
N GLU A 189 6.19 -9.44 6.82
CA GLU A 189 6.63 -10.66 7.51
C GLU A 189 7.99 -10.41 8.14
N LYS A 190 8.12 -10.62 9.45
CA LYS A 190 9.37 -10.36 10.17
C LYS A 190 9.63 -11.38 11.26
N SER A 191 10.89 -11.72 11.43
CA SER A 191 11.43 -12.34 12.64
C SER A 191 12.01 -11.26 13.54
N PRO A 192 11.83 -11.34 14.87
CA PRO A 192 12.49 -10.42 15.78
C PRO A 192 14.01 -10.65 15.77
N THR A 193 14.78 -9.64 16.17
CA THR A 193 16.19 -9.81 16.49
C THR A 193 16.35 -10.67 17.75
N GLU A 194 17.59 -11.05 18.09
CA GLU A 194 17.89 -11.72 19.37
C GLU A 194 17.41 -10.94 20.60
N ARG A 195 17.28 -9.61 20.48
CA ARG A 195 16.77 -8.72 21.53
C ARG A 195 15.25 -8.57 21.53
N GLY A 196 14.55 -9.18 20.58
CA GLY A 196 13.11 -9.05 20.41
C GLY A 196 12.68 -7.87 19.54
N ASP A 197 13.61 -7.13 18.94
CA ASP A 197 13.30 -5.91 18.18
C ASP A 197 12.85 -6.21 16.75
N PHE A 198 12.08 -5.30 16.16
CA PHE A 198 11.74 -5.30 14.74
C PHE A 198 12.33 -4.08 14.03
N GLY A 199 13.04 -4.30 12.93
CA GLY A 199 13.52 -3.22 12.06
C GLY A 199 12.45 -2.79 11.07
N LEU A 200 12.13 -1.50 10.98
CA LEU A 200 11.16 -0.93 10.04
C LEU A 200 11.85 0.00 9.06
N ASP A 201 11.42 -0.01 7.80
CA ASP A 201 11.96 0.89 6.78
C ASP A 201 11.54 2.34 7.05
N ALA A 202 12.52 3.24 7.19
CA ALA A 202 12.29 4.65 7.49
C ALA A 202 11.54 5.37 6.36
N GLY A 203 11.83 5.03 5.10
CA GLY A 203 11.11 5.55 3.94
C GLY A 203 9.63 5.14 3.99
N ARG A 204 9.35 3.92 4.42
CA ARG A 204 7.98 3.42 4.60
C ARG A 204 7.23 4.16 5.70
N ILE A 205 7.88 4.43 6.83
CA ILE A 205 7.32 5.25 7.92
C ILE A 205 7.01 6.67 7.43
N LEU A 206 7.94 7.29 6.69
CA LEU A 206 7.77 8.63 6.13
C LEU A 206 6.60 8.71 5.15
N MET A 207 6.45 7.69 4.30
CA MET A 207 5.34 7.63 3.35
C MET A 207 3.98 7.49 4.05
N MET A 208 3.90 6.66 5.09
CA MET A 208 2.69 6.60 5.92
C MET A 208 2.40 7.93 6.62
N LEU A 209 3.42 8.59 7.19
CA LEU A 209 3.26 9.93 7.78
C LEU A 209 2.70 10.92 6.77
N ARG A 210 3.19 10.90 5.53
CA ARG A 210 2.70 11.78 4.47
C ARG A 210 1.21 11.56 4.18
N LEU A 211 0.73 10.32 4.15
CA LEU A 211 -0.69 10.01 3.98
C LEU A 211 -1.54 10.47 5.17
N CYS A 212 -1.00 10.35 6.37
CA CYS A 212 -1.71 10.51 7.64
C CYS A 212 -1.78 11.96 8.14
N LEU A 213 -0.76 12.78 7.87
CA LEU A 213 -0.64 14.12 8.45
C LEU A 213 -1.70 15.10 7.97
N ALA A 214 -2.09 15.04 6.69
CA ALA A 214 -3.05 15.98 6.11
C ALA A 214 -4.48 15.78 6.66
N THR A 215 -4.86 14.52 6.87
CA THR A 215 -6.20 14.11 7.35
C THR A 215 -6.22 13.82 8.85
N GLN A 216 -5.09 13.99 9.54
CA GLN A 216 -4.90 13.68 10.96
C GLN A 216 -5.19 12.21 11.32
N SER A 217 -5.32 11.34 10.32
CA SER A 217 -5.55 9.92 10.52
C SER A 217 -4.28 9.24 11.04
N ASN A 218 -4.42 8.11 11.71
CA ASN A 218 -3.30 7.28 12.11
C ASN A 218 -2.93 6.30 10.98
N GLY A 219 -1.83 5.58 11.14
CA GLY A 219 -1.47 4.46 10.26
C GLY A 219 -1.24 3.20 11.09
N MET A 220 -1.29 2.04 10.45
CA MET A 220 -1.08 0.76 11.14
C MET A 220 0.03 -0.05 10.45
N TYR A 221 0.97 -0.54 11.23
CA TYR A 221 1.88 -1.60 10.80
C TYR A 221 1.38 -2.93 11.36
N VAL A 222 1.19 -3.91 10.50
CA VAL A 222 0.85 -5.28 10.85
C VAL A 222 2.01 -6.20 10.49
N ILE A 223 2.48 -6.96 11.47
CA ILE A 223 3.55 -7.93 11.32
C ILE A 223 2.97 -9.34 11.40
N ARG A 224 3.18 -10.11 10.33
CA ARG A 224 3.19 -11.57 10.40
C ARG A 224 4.48 -11.99 11.07
N GLN A 225 4.44 -12.29 12.37
CA GLN A 225 5.62 -12.70 13.10
C GLN A 225 5.96 -14.14 12.71
N VAL A 226 7.22 -14.37 12.38
CA VAL A 226 7.79 -15.69 12.09
C VAL A 226 9.01 -15.96 12.95
N HIS A 227 9.33 -17.23 13.16
CA HIS A 227 10.60 -17.61 13.76
C HIS A 227 11.79 -17.22 12.86
N ALA A 228 12.96 -17.02 13.47
CA ALA A 228 14.22 -16.75 12.77
C ALA A 228 14.89 -18.04 12.25
N ASP A 229 14.11 -19.08 11.99
CA ASP A 229 14.56 -20.35 11.43
C ASP A 229 14.46 -20.34 9.89
N GLU A 230 15.07 -21.32 9.23
CA GLU A 230 15.02 -21.46 7.77
C GLU A 230 13.58 -21.66 7.26
N GLN A 231 12.73 -22.28 8.09
CA GLN A 231 11.34 -22.60 7.73
C GLN A 231 10.40 -21.39 7.89
N ARG A 232 10.84 -20.32 8.57
CA ARG A 232 10.06 -19.11 8.87
C ARG A 232 8.67 -19.43 9.38
N SER A 233 8.62 -20.35 10.35
CA SER A 233 7.37 -20.86 10.91
C SER A 233 6.55 -19.74 11.56
N PHE A 234 5.23 -19.76 11.35
CA PHE A 234 4.32 -18.69 11.81
C PHE A 234 4.16 -18.68 13.32
N VAL A 235 4.31 -17.51 13.94
CA VAL A 235 4.15 -17.30 15.38
C VAL A 235 2.78 -16.68 15.69
N GLY A 236 2.43 -15.61 14.97
CA GLY A 236 1.23 -14.84 15.25
C GLY A 236 1.21 -13.49 14.52
N TRP A 237 0.06 -12.82 14.57
CA TRP A 237 -0.08 -11.46 14.06
C TRP A 237 0.16 -10.45 15.18
N ARG A 238 0.93 -9.40 14.88
CA ARG A 238 1.13 -8.25 15.78
C ARG A 238 0.89 -6.96 15.03
N TYR A 239 0.59 -5.89 15.75
CA TYR A 239 0.45 -4.56 15.16
C TYR A 239 1.06 -3.48 16.05
N THR A 240 1.41 -2.36 15.42
CA THR A 240 1.70 -1.09 16.10
C THR A 240 1.08 0.04 15.31
N LEU A 241 0.79 1.16 15.98
CA LEU A 241 0.29 2.35 15.32
C LEU A 241 1.43 3.28 14.92
N LEU A 242 1.20 4.09 13.89
CA LEU A 242 2.15 5.11 13.48
C LEU A 242 2.45 6.10 14.61
N SER A 243 1.44 6.43 15.42
CA SER A 243 1.62 7.23 16.64
C SER A 243 2.61 6.58 17.62
N ASP A 244 2.50 5.27 17.83
CA ASP A 244 3.34 4.53 18.76
C ASP A 244 4.76 4.39 18.21
N ILE A 245 4.92 4.26 16.89
CA ILE A 245 6.22 4.30 16.22
C ILE A 245 6.89 5.66 16.44
N VAL A 246 6.17 6.75 16.17
CA VAL A 246 6.72 8.11 16.25
C VAL A 246 7.19 8.46 17.66
N MET A 247 6.41 8.04 18.67
CA MET A 247 6.70 8.32 20.07
C MET A 247 7.69 7.34 20.70
N GLY A 248 7.68 6.07 20.28
CA GLY A 248 8.36 4.98 20.95
C GLY A 248 9.75 4.66 20.40
N CYS A 249 10.18 5.27 19.30
CA CYS A 249 11.43 4.92 18.66
C CYS A 249 12.56 5.90 18.98
N SER A 250 13.77 5.37 19.12
CA SER A 250 14.97 6.17 19.38
C SER A 250 15.56 6.81 18.12
N TRP A 251 14.88 6.68 16.96
CA TRP A 251 15.28 7.16 15.62
C TRP A 251 16.76 6.95 15.26
N ASN A 252 17.37 5.89 15.77
CA ASN A 252 18.74 5.50 15.43
C ASN A 252 18.70 4.77 14.07
N LEU A 253 18.93 5.52 12.99
CA LEU A 253 18.93 5.00 11.63
C LEU A 253 20.11 4.04 11.43
N GLN A 254 19.80 2.81 11.02
CA GLN A 254 20.79 1.81 10.64
C GLN A 254 20.72 1.54 9.14
N ALA A 255 21.84 1.08 8.55
CA ALA A 255 21.84 0.62 7.18
C ALA A 255 20.88 -0.58 7.03
N GLY A 256 19.89 -0.45 6.15
CA GLY A 256 18.91 -1.48 5.83
C GLY A 256 19.27 -2.28 4.58
N GLY A 257 18.31 -3.07 4.08
CA GLY A 257 18.43 -3.86 2.86
C GLY A 257 18.31 -3.03 1.57
N ARG A 258 18.35 -3.68 0.40
CA ARG A 258 18.09 -3.01 -0.89
C ARG A 258 16.59 -2.70 -1.06
N GLY A 259 16.26 -1.45 -1.35
CA GLY A 259 14.90 -0.99 -1.63
C GLY A 259 14.46 -1.30 -3.06
N MET A 260 13.20 -0.99 -3.40
CA MET A 260 12.57 -1.33 -4.69
C MET A 260 13.29 -0.75 -5.92
N LEU A 261 14.04 0.35 -5.76
CA LEU A 261 14.84 0.98 -6.82
C LEU A 261 16.33 0.59 -6.78
N GLY A 262 16.72 -0.36 -5.92
CA GLY A 262 18.09 -0.86 -5.78
C GLY A 262 19.00 -0.05 -4.84
N GLY A 263 18.52 1.05 -4.25
CA GLY A 263 19.25 1.83 -3.24
C GLY A 263 19.24 1.16 -1.85
N MET A 264 20.19 1.53 -0.98
CA MET A 264 20.19 1.08 0.42
C MET A 264 19.06 1.77 1.19
N THR A 265 18.23 0.99 1.88
CA THR A 265 17.19 1.50 2.77
C THR A 265 17.80 1.91 4.11
N GLN A 266 17.09 2.74 4.86
CA GLN A 266 17.42 3.03 6.25
C GLN A 266 16.39 2.37 7.14
N THR A 267 16.85 1.73 8.22
CA THR A 267 15.99 0.98 9.13
C THR A 267 15.97 1.63 10.51
N VAL A 268 14.78 1.77 11.08
CA VAL A 268 14.55 2.15 12.48
C VAL A 268 14.26 0.89 13.27
N MET A 269 15.02 0.67 14.34
CA MET A 269 14.78 -0.45 15.25
C MET A 269 13.72 -0.07 16.29
N LEU A 270 12.70 -0.93 16.44
CA LEU A 270 11.63 -0.78 17.42
C LEU A 270 11.62 -1.97 18.37
N SER A 271 11.44 -1.69 19.66
CA SER A 271 11.21 -2.76 20.64
C SER A 271 9.99 -3.59 20.25
N GLY A 272 10.12 -4.91 20.31
CA GLY A 272 8.99 -5.83 20.11
C GLY A 272 7.84 -5.63 21.09
N GLU A 273 8.10 -4.99 22.24
CA GLU A 273 7.07 -4.64 23.23
C GLU A 273 6.09 -3.57 22.72
N LEU A 274 6.51 -2.74 21.75
CA LEU A 274 5.61 -1.77 21.10
C LEU A 274 4.56 -2.47 20.23
N PHE A 275 4.86 -3.69 19.76
CA PHE A 275 3.95 -4.47 18.93
C PHE A 275 2.97 -5.24 19.78
N LYS A 276 1.69 -4.90 19.72
CA LYS A 276 0.62 -5.59 20.43
C LYS A 276 0.10 -6.78 19.61
N PRO A 277 -0.47 -7.84 20.24
CA PRO A 277 -1.16 -8.89 19.50
C PRO A 277 -2.26 -8.31 18.62
N PHE A 278 -2.34 -8.73 17.36
CA PHE A 278 -3.36 -8.30 16.42
C PHE A 278 -4.46 -9.36 16.32
N HIS A 279 -5.70 -8.94 16.55
CA HIS A 279 -6.89 -9.77 16.43
C HIS A 279 -7.91 -9.06 15.52
N PRO A 280 -8.68 -9.79 14.70
CA PRO A 280 -9.66 -9.18 13.80
C PRO A 280 -10.71 -8.33 14.55
N ASP A 281 -11.08 -8.76 15.76
CA ASP A 281 -12.05 -8.08 16.62
C ASP A 281 -11.55 -6.76 17.20
N LEU A 282 -10.26 -6.43 17.03
CA LEU A 282 -9.70 -5.16 17.48
C LEU A 282 -10.35 -3.97 16.77
N LEU A 283 -10.68 -4.11 15.49
CA LEU A 283 -11.05 -3.00 14.61
C LEU A 283 -12.53 -2.63 14.69
N THR A 284 -13.09 -2.61 15.90
CA THR A 284 -14.42 -2.07 16.15
C THR A 284 -14.48 -0.57 15.81
N GLU A 285 -15.69 -0.03 15.61
CA GLU A 285 -15.83 1.41 15.37
C GLU A 285 -15.33 2.25 16.55
N ASP A 286 -15.55 1.79 17.79
CA ASP A 286 -15.08 2.50 18.98
C ASP A 286 -13.55 2.50 19.06
N TRP A 287 -12.91 1.40 18.67
CA TRP A 287 -11.45 1.35 18.57
C TRP A 287 -10.94 2.30 17.48
N LEU A 288 -11.55 2.31 16.30
CA LEU A 288 -11.17 3.21 15.20
C LEU A 288 -11.35 4.67 15.59
N GLN A 289 -12.40 5.03 16.31
CA GLN A 289 -12.57 6.40 16.80
C GLN A 289 -11.51 6.80 17.82
N ARG A 290 -11.13 5.87 18.71
CA ARG A 290 -10.17 6.14 19.78
C ARG A 290 -8.74 6.22 19.28
N TYR A 291 -8.36 5.37 18.35
CA TYR A 291 -6.97 5.18 17.93
C TYR A 291 -6.69 5.55 16.48
N GLY A 292 -7.74 5.81 15.69
CA GLY A 292 -7.62 6.03 14.28
C GLY A 292 -7.18 7.42 13.86
N ASN A 293 -6.94 8.32 14.82
CA ASN A 293 -6.41 9.66 14.58
C ASN A 293 -5.11 9.89 15.38
N LEU A 294 -4.20 10.69 14.83
CA LEU A 294 -3.00 11.13 15.52
C LEU A 294 -3.35 12.18 16.58
N THR A 295 -2.81 12.02 17.78
CA THR A 295 -2.90 13.04 18.83
C THR A 295 -2.11 14.31 18.45
N ASN A 296 -2.47 15.46 19.00
CA ASN A 296 -1.81 16.74 18.71
C ASN A 296 -0.29 16.70 18.92
N SER A 297 0.17 16.09 20.02
CA SER A 297 1.60 15.95 20.34
C SER A 297 2.34 15.13 19.30
N VAL A 298 1.74 14.03 18.83
CA VAL A 298 2.31 13.22 17.75
C VAL A 298 2.41 14.01 16.45
N ARG A 299 1.43 14.85 16.13
CA ARG A 299 1.47 15.69 14.92
C ARG A 299 2.61 16.69 14.95
N GLU A 300 2.82 17.35 16.09
CA GLU A 300 3.92 18.30 16.26
C GLU A 300 5.27 17.60 16.07
N LEU A 301 5.45 16.45 16.72
CA LEU A 301 6.68 15.67 16.65
C LEU A 301 6.92 15.09 15.25
N ALA A 302 5.88 14.55 14.62
CA ALA A 302 5.93 14.06 13.25
C ALA A 302 6.17 15.18 12.22
N GLY A 303 5.63 16.38 12.44
CA GLY A 303 5.87 17.54 11.60
C GLY A 303 7.31 18.05 11.69
N VAL A 304 7.89 18.07 12.89
CA VAL A 304 9.33 18.33 13.09
C VAL A 304 10.17 17.27 12.40
N PHE A 305 9.81 16.00 12.55
CA PHE A 305 10.50 14.86 11.95
C PHE A 305 10.49 14.89 10.42
N ALA A 306 9.33 15.12 9.80
CA ALA A 306 9.21 15.23 8.35
C ALA A 306 10.10 16.36 7.79
N LYS A 307 10.18 17.50 8.51
CA LYS A 307 11.08 18.61 8.16
C LYS A 307 12.55 18.21 8.29
N GLN A 308 12.94 17.56 9.38
CA GLN A 308 14.31 17.13 9.60
C GLN A 308 14.78 16.10 8.56
N LEU A 309 13.97 15.09 8.24
CA LEU A 309 14.34 14.07 7.25
C LEU A 309 14.31 14.55 5.80
N SER A 310 13.46 15.52 5.48
CA SER A 310 13.53 16.18 4.16
C SER A 310 14.88 16.86 3.89
N ALA A 311 15.66 17.18 4.94
CA ALA A 311 17.01 17.70 4.79
C ALA A 311 18.08 16.61 4.54
N PHE A 312 17.75 15.35 4.78
CA PHE A 312 18.65 14.19 4.61
C PHE A 312 18.32 13.30 3.41
N LEU A 313 17.18 13.54 2.76
CA LEU A 313 16.82 12.90 1.50
C LEU A 313 17.21 13.85 0.34
N PRO A 314 18.02 13.39 -0.63
CA PRO A 314 18.59 14.21 -1.69
C PRO A 314 17.57 14.77 -2.70
#